data_AF-A0A150THS9-F1
#
_entry.id   AF-A0A150THS9-F1
#
_cell.length_a   1.000
_cell.length_b   1.000
_cell.length_c   1.000
_cell.angle_alpha   90.00
_cell.angle_beta   90.00
_cell.angle_gamma   90.00
#
_symmetry.space_group_name_H-M   'P 1'
#
loop_
_entity.id
_entity.type
_entity.pdbx_description
1 polymer ?
#
loop_
_entity_poly.entity_id
_entity_poly.type
_entity_poly.pdbx_seq_one_letter_code
_entity_poly.pdbx_strand_id
1 'polypeptide(L)'
;MSQIAVSANDIDISGISLDMPLPADWLSAELADAGITGRAPGHLTARLSRTGNEIVVRGRVKAPVATPCARCLSPAPLDIDAELSLLLRPAPKADAHGHGHRRDDGGRNGAAKAGAKGKEPEYEFSAEEADVDTYDGETVVLDPFIREAILLEMPNFPLCSEACPGIGPAASREDREGGSSTLAGGAAEEDEAPGLDPRLAPLSALREKLGQKPGGSDRRAQPASTSPAKAGTPKKKTKKE
;
A
#
# COMPACT_ATOMS: atom_id res chain seq x y z
N MET A 1 -15.25 4.17 20.59
CA MET A 1 -14.96 3.24 19.49
C MET A 1 -15.99 2.13 19.61
N SER A 2 -16.73 1.86 18.54
CA SER A 2 -17.77 0.81 18.56
C SER A 2 -17.11 -0.51 18.17
N GLN A 3 -16.80 -1.35 19.15
CA GLN A 3 -16.16 -2.64 18.92
C GLN A 3 -17.18 -3.66 18.39
N ILE A 4 -16.79 -4.47 17.40
CA ILE A 4 -17.60 -5.55 16.83
C ILE A 4 -17.25 -6.85 17.56
N ALA A 5 -17.83 -7.01 18.74
CA ALA A 5 -17.59 -8.13 19.63
C ALA A 5 -18.84 -9.02 19.80
N VAL A 6 -18.66 -10.33 19.86
CA VAL A 6 -19.72 -11.33 20.12
C VAL A 6 -19.24 -12.32 21.17
N SER A 7 -20.09 -12.70 22.13
CA SER A 7 -19.69 -13.73 23.10
C SER A 7 -19.58 -15.10 22.44
N ALA A 8 -18.49 -15.81 22.71
CA ALA A 8 -18.27 -17.19 22.30
C ALA A 8 -19.30 -18.17 22.88
N ASN A 9 -20.04 -17.78 23.93
CA ASN A 9 -21.07 -18.60 24.55
C ASN A 9 -22.44 -18.49 23.87
N ASP A 10 -22.73 -17.36 23.21
CA ASP A 10 -23.95 -17.18 22.43
C ASP A 10 -23.87 -17.93 21.08
N ILE A 11 -22.66 -18.11 20.55
CA ILE A 11 -22.40 -18.83 19.30
C ILE A 11 -22.55 -20.34 19.52
N ASP A 12 -23.69 -20.89 19.11
CA ASP A 12 -23.95 -22.34 19.13
C ASP A 12 -23.57 -23.02 17.78
N ILE A 13 -23.89 -24.32 17.67
CA ILE A 13 -23.60 -25.13 16.47
C ILE A 13 -24.53 -24.80 15.28
N SER A 14 -25.74 -24.29 15.54
CA SER A 14 -26.67 -23.78 14.51
C SER A 14 -26.13 -22.51 13.84
N GLY A 15 -25.35 -21.75 14.60
CA GLY A 15 -24.55 -20.61 14.16
C GLY A 15 -25.33 -19.30 14.06
N ILE A 16 -24.83 -18.28 14.75
CA ILE A 16 -25.37 -16.91 14.72
C ILE A 16 -25.07 -16.27 13.36
N SER A 17 -26.07 -15.56 12.82
CA SER A 17 -25.88 -14.61 11.71
C SER A 17 -25.80 -13.19 12.25
N LEU A 18 -24.69 -12.51 12.00
CA LEU A 18 -24.50 -11.08 12.19
C LEU A 18 -24.82 -10.36 10.89
N ASP A 19 -25.74 -9.42 10.95
CA ASP A 19 -26.09 -8.52 9.86
C ASP A 19 -26.10 -7.10 10.43
N MET A 20 -25.06 -6.31 10.13
CA MET A 20 -24.86 -5.01 10.76
C MET A 20 -24.14 -4.00 9.84
N PRO A 21 -24.52 -2.71 9.90
CA PRO A 21 -23.78 -1.66 9.23
C PRO A 21 -22.43 -1.42 9.90
N LEU A 22 -21.40 -1.16 9.10
CA LEU A 22 -20.08 -0.70 9.54
C LEU A 22 -20.06 0.84 9.47
N PRO A 23 -20.08 1.58 10.59
CA PRO A 23 -20.13 3.05 10.55
C PRO A 23 -18.92 3.64 9.81
N ALA A 24 -19.12 4.74 9.08
CA ALA A 24 -18.02 5.41 8.36
C ALA A 24 -16.91 5.90 9.32
N ASP A 25 -17.29 6.29 10.54
CA ASP A 25 -16.37 6.67 11.62
C ASP A 25 -15.53 5.47 12.10
N TRP A 26 -16.12 4.26 12.14
CA TRP A 26 -15.40 3.03 12.49
C TRP A 26 -14.42 2.65 11.37
N LEU A 27 -14.88 2.65 10.12
CA LEU A 27 -14.02 2.42 8.94
C LEU A 27 -12.83 3.39 8.90
N SER A 28 -13.07 4.66 9.22
CA SER A 28 -12.03 5.70 9.25
C SER A 28 -11.10 5.59 10.47
N ALA A 29 -11.61 5.20 11.63
CA ALA A 29 -10.81 5.06 12.84
C ALA A 29 -9.92 3.81 12.79
N GLU A 30 -10.43 2.71 12.22
CA GLU A 30 -9.63 1.54 11.96
C GLU A 30 -8.59 1.85 10.87
N LEU A 31 -9.01 2.09 9.62
CA LEU A 31 -8.10 2.13 8.46
C LEU A 31 -7.22 3.40 8.36
N ALA A 32 -7.14 4.20 9.43
CA ALA A 32 -6.36 5.44 9.52
C ALA A 32 -4.84 5.23 9.32
N ASP A 33 -4.32 4.11 9.79
CA ASP A 33 -2.91 3.70 9.66
C ASP A 33 -2.51 3.41 8.20
N ALA A 34 -3.43 2.84 7.43
CA ALA A 34 -3.30 2.64 5.99
C ALA A 34 -3.57 3.91 5.16
N GLY A 35 -3.92 5.03 5.81
CA GLY A 35 -4.27 6.30 5.15
C GLY A 35 -5.61 6.29 4.44
N ILE A 36 -6.51 5.34 4.78
CA ILE A 36 -7.82 5.16 4.16
C ILE A 36 -8.88 5.87 5.01
N THR A 37 -9.94 6.36 4.36
CA THR A 37 -11.08 7.02 5.01
C THR A 37 -12.39 6.34 4.62
N GLY A 38 -13.33 6.19 5.55
CA GLY A 38 -14.67 5.67 5.29
C GLY A 38 -15.53 6.72 4.59
N ARG A 39 -15.96 6.46 3.35
CA ARG A 39 -16.77 7.41 2.57
C ARG A 39 -18.26 7.37 2.94
N ALA A 40 -18.75 6.19 3.26
CA ALA A 40 -20.13 5.94 3.69
C ALA A 40 -20.16 4.73 4.65
N PRO A 41 -21.28 4.48 5.35
CA PRO A 41 -21.43 3.24 6.12
C PRO A 41 -21.29 2.02 5.21
N GLY A 42 -20.39 1.11 5.58
CA GLY A 42 -20.29 -0.22 4.99
C GLY A 42 -21.32 -1.18 5.58
N HIS A 43 -21.22 -2.44 5.20
CA HIS A 43 -22.14 -3.49 5.62
C HIS A 43 -21.41 -4.81 5.81
N LEU A 44 -21.59 -5.43 6.98
CA LEU A 44 -21.03 -6.72 7.35
C LEU A 44 -22.15 -7.75 7.41
N THR A 45 -22.03 -8.81 6.60
CA THR A 45 -22.84 -10.02 6.74
C THR A 45 -21.92 -11.17 7.10
N ALA A 46 -22.04 -11.72 8.30
CA ALA A 46 -21.20 -12.83 8.76
C ALA A 46 -22.04 -13.90 9.46
N ARG A 47 -21.61 -15.15 9.37
CA ARG A 47 -22.15 -16.28 10.11
C ARG A 47 -21.04 -16.92 10.92
N LEU A 48 -21.26 -17.03 12.22
CA LEU A 48 -20.34 -17.63 13.17
C LEU A 48 -20.94 -18.93 13.66
N SER A 49 -20.19 -20.03 13.61
CA SER A 49 -20.63 -21.34 14.11
C SER A 49 -19.56 -21.98 14.96
N ARG A 50 -19.94 -22.47 16.16
CA ARG A 50 -19.00 -23.07 17.12
C ARG A 50 -19.03 -24.59 17.03
N THR A 51 -17.86 -25.19 16.89
CA THR A 51 -17.67 -26.64 16.91
C THR A 51 -16.69 -26.99 18.03
N GLY A 52 -17.24 -27.35 19.20
CA GLY A 52 -16.45 -27.58 20.42
C GLY A 52 -15.80 -26.28 20.91
N ASN A 53 -14.48 -26.17 20.72
CA ASN A 53 -13.70 -24.98 21.07
C ASN A 53 -13.32 -24.12 19.86
N GLU A 54 -13.51 -24.62 18.63
CA GLU A 54 -13.19 -23.88 17.41
C GLU A 54 -14.40 -23.07 16.94
N ILE A 55 -14.18 -21.83 16.52
CA ILE A 55 -15.23 -20.95 15.99
C ILE A 55 -14.90 -20.65 14.52
N VAL A 56 -15.78 -21.08 13.63
CA VAL A 56 -15.68 -20.77 12.20
C VAL A 56 -16.46 -19.50 11.92
N VAL A 57 -15.78 -18.49 11.36
CA VAL A 57 -16.40 -17.22 10.93
C VAL A 57 -16.40 -17.20 9.42
N ARG A 58 -17.58 -17.06 8.79
CA ARG A 58 -17.72 -16.88 7.35
C ARG A 58 -18.56 -15.67 7.04
N GLY A 59 -18.06 -14.71 6.29
CA GLY A 59 -18.79 -13.50 5.99
C GLY A 59 -18.33 -12.78 4.73
N ARG A 60 -19.01 -11.68 4.45
CA ARG A 60 -18.71 -10.73 3.39
C ARG A 60 -18.87 -9.32 3.91
N VAL A 61 -17.89 -8.48 3.60
CA VAL A 61 -17.76 -7.09 4.02
C VAL A 61 -17.84 -6.21 2.78
N LYS A 62 -18.78 -5.27 2.75
CA LYS A 62 -18.82 -4.22 1.73
C LYS A 62 -18.44 -2.90 2.37
N ALA A 63 -17.32 -2.33 1.97
CA ALA A 63 -16.76 -1.11 2.55
C ALA A 63 -16.51 -0.05 1.46
N PRO A 64 -17.37 0.98 1.36
CA PRO A 64 -17.14 2.12 0.48
C PRO A 64 -16.13 3.08 1.14
N VAL A 65 -14.89 3.04 0.66
CA VAL A 65 -13.75 3.76 1.23
C VAL A 65 -13.16 4.77 0.25
N ALA A 66 -12.27 5.64 0.72
CA ALA A 66 -11.47 6.52 -0.10
C ALA A 66 -10.01 6.53 0.38
N THR A 67 -9.09 6.36 -0.57
CA THR A 67 -7.64 6.24 -0.33
C THR A 67 -6.87 7.23 -1.24
N PRO A 68 -5.69 7.74 -0.87
CA PRO A 68 -4.91 8.65 -1.71
C PRO A 68 -4.55 8.01 -3.06
N CYS A 69 -4.94 8.67 -4.16
CA CYS A 69 -4.60 8.26 -5.51
C CYS A 69 -3.08 8.19 -5.70
N ALA A 70 -2.56 7.04 -6.13
CA ALA A 70 -1.13 6.79 -6.26
C ALA A 70 -0.42 7.71 -7.28
N ARG A 71 -1.18 8.41 -8.15
CA ARG A 71 -0.63 9.32 -9.16
C ARG A 71 -0.74 10.82 -8.81
N CYS A 72 -1.78 11.25 -8.09
CA CYS A 72 -2.04 12.68 -7.79
C CYS A 72 -2.33 13.02 -6.32
N LEU A 73 -2.42 12.02 -5.43
CA LEU A 73 -2.76 12.14 -4.00
C LEU A 73 -4.17 12.70 -3.69
N SER A 74 -5.01 12.99 -4.69
CA SER A 74 -6.44 13.25 -4.50
C SER A 74 -7.16 11.99 -3.98
N PRO A 75 -8.25 12.11 -3.21
CA PRO A 75 -9.01 10.95 -2.74
C PRO A 75 -9.59 10.14 -3.92
N ALA A 76 -9.20 8.87 -4.02
CA ALA A 76 -9.75 7.89 -4.94
C ALA A 76 -10.87 7.11 -4.23
N PRO A 77 -12.14 7.20 -4.68
CA PRO A 77 -13.23 6.40 -4.13
C PRO A 77 -13.08 4.95 -4.59
N LEU A 78 -13.31 4.01 -3.69
CA LEU A 78 -13.19 2.58 -3.95
C LEU A 78 -14.23 1.80 -3.14
N ASP A 79 -14.94 0.89 -3.79
CA ASP A 79 -15.89 -0.01 -3.15
C ASP A 79 -15.22 -1.39 -2.99
N ILE A 80 -14.82 -1.73 -1.76
CA ILE A 80 -14.25 -3.04 -1.41
C ILE A 80 -15.38 -4.03 -1.12
N ASP A 81 -15.29 -5.23 -1.70
CA ASP A 81 -16.18 -6.38 -1.42
C ASP A 81 -15.32 -7.58 -1.00
N ALA A 82 -15.04 -7.70 0.30
CA ALA A 82 -14.11 -8.67 0.85
C ALA A 82 -14.80 -9.89 1.45
N GLU A 83 -14.24 -11.08 1.21
CA GLU A 83 -14.69 -12.32 1.81
C GLU A 83 -13.88 -12.65 3.07
N LEU A 84 -14.57 -13.02 4.15
CA LEU A 84 -13.99 -13.33 5.44
C LEU A 84 -14.20 -14.82 5.73
N SER A 85 -13.13 -15.58 5.91
CA SER A 85 -13.20 -17.02 6.24
C SER A 85 -12.12 -17.39 7.25
N LEU A 86 -12.48 -17.40 8.53
CA LEU A 86 -11.55 -17.60 9.65
C LEU A 86 -11.85 -18.90 10.42
N LEU A 87 -10.81 -19.48 11.03
CA LEU A 87 -10.91 -20.55 12.02
C LEU A 87 -10.25 -20.09 13.32
N LEU A 88 -11.06 -19.64 14.28
CA LEU A 88 -10.56 -19.12 15.56
C LEU A 88 -10.41 -20.27 16.58
N ARG A 89 -9.23 -20.37 17.20
CA ARG A 89 -9.00 -21.22 18.38
C ARG A 89 -8.95 -20.40 19.66
N PRO A 90 -9.28 -20.97 20.84
CA PRO A 90 -9.05 -20.26 22.09
C PRO A 90 -7.55 -20.05 22.25
N ALA A 91 -7.14 -18.81 22.49
CA ALA A 91 -5.76 -18.51 22.79
C ALA A 91 -5.32 -19.37 23.99
N PRO A 92 -4.17 -20.07 23.94
CA PRO A 92 -3.55 -20.52 25.16
C PRO A 92 -3.33 -19.28 26.02
N LYS A 93 -3.59 -19.35 27.33
CA LYS A 93 -3.39 -18.23 28.26
C LYS A 93 -1.90 -17.93 28.37
N ALA A 94 -1.40 -17.15 27.42
CA ALA A 94 -0.01 -16.73 27.35
C ALA A 94 0.24 -15.69 28.44
N ASP A 95 1.19 -15.97 29.33
CA ASP A 95 1.70 -15.00 30.28
C ASP A 95 2.18 -13.75 29.52
N ALA A 96 1.77 -12.57 29.97
CA ALA A 96 1.82 -11.33 29.19
C ALA A 96 3.20 -11.01 28.59
N HIS A 97 3.45 -11.43 27.35
CA HIS A 97 4.59 -11.01 26.54
C HIS A 97 4.22 -9.74 25.77
N GLY A 98 3.98 -8.68 26.54
CA GLY A 98 3.67 -7.37 25.98
C GLY A 98 4.86 -6.83 25.18
N HIS A 99 4.64 -6.57 23.89
CA HIS A 99 5.54 -5.75 23.07
C HIS A 99 5.52 -4.29 23.58
N GLY A 100 6.18 -4.07 24.71
CA GLY A 100 6.45 -2.75 25.25
C GLY A 100 7.41 -2.01 24.33
N HIS A 101 6.86 -1.18 23.44
CA HIS A 101 7.62 -0.33 22.52
C HIS A 101 8.47 0.67 23.33
N ARG A 102 9.68 0.28 23.75
CA ARG A 102 10.63 1.15 24.43
C ARG A 102 10.95 2.34 23.52
N ARG A 103 10.53 3.53 23.95
CA ARG A 103 11.06 4.77 23.40
C ARG A 103 12.52 4.87 23.82
N ASP A 104 13.40 5.00 22.84
CA ASP A 104 14.83 5.21 23.07
C ASP A 104 15.05 6.69 23.39
N ASP A 105 15.08 7.02 24.69
CA ASP A 105 15.45 8.34 25.18
C ASP A 105 16.89 8.28 25.73
N GLY A 106 17.80 8.91 24.99
CA GLY A 106 19.24 8.77 25.17
C GLY A 106 19.79 9.36 26.48
N GLY A 107 19.92 8.52 27.51
CA GLY A 107 20.55 8.83 28.79
C GLY A 107 22.02 8.39 28.86
N ARG A 108 22.96 9.32 28.65
CA ARG A 108 24.41 9.07 28.70
C ARG A 108 24.89 8.82 30.15
N ASN A 109 25.57 7.69 30.43
CA ASN A 109 26.76 7.53 31.30
C ASN A 109 26.89 6.13 31.96
N GLY A 110 28.10 5.54 31.95
CA GLY A 110 28.61 4.76 33.10
C GLY A 110 28.85 3.25 32.95
N ALA A 111 30.14 2.86 33.01
CA ALA A 111 30.68 1.58 33.51
C ALA A 111 30.15 0.24 32.96
N ALA A 112 30.95 -0.42 32.11
CA ALA A 112 30.75 -1.81 31.73
C ALA A 112 31.02 -2.78 32.90
N LYS A 113 29.99 -3.49 33.37
CA LYS A 113 30.13 -4.79 34.04
C LYS A 113 29.68 -5.89 33.08
N ALA A 114 30.56 -6.84 32.80
CA ALA A 114 30.23 -8.02 32.01
C ALA A 114 29.32 -8.96 32.83
N GLY A 115 28.02 -8.95 32.53
CA GLY A 115 27.06 -9.95 32.98
C GLY A 115 26.75 -10.91 31.84
N ALA A 116 26.82 -12.22 32.11
CA ALA A 116 26.55 -13.23 31.09
C ALA A 116 25.09 -13.14 30.61
N LYS A 117 24.88 -12.96 29.30
CA LYS A 117 23.56 -13.14 28.70
C LYS A 117 23.21 -14.62 28.74
N GLY A 118 22.16 -14.96 29.49
CA GLY A 118 21.46 -16.22 29.29
C GLY A 118 20.92 -16.25 27.86
N LYS A 119 21.07 -17.40 27.19
CA LYS A 119 20.46 -17.62 25.88
C LYS A 119 18.98 -17.87 26.10
N GLU A 120 18.15 -16.84 25.90
CA GLU A 120 16.71 -17.02 25.73
C GLU A 120 16.50 -18.02 24.57
N PRO A 121 15.60 -19.01 24.70
CA PRO A 121 15.30 -19.90 23.60
C PRO A 121 14.68 -19.09 22.47
N GLU A 122 15.31 -19.10 21.29
CA GLU A 122 14.65 -18.68 20.06
C GLU A 122 13.45 -19.60 19.84
N TYR A 123 12.26 -19.09 20.10
CA TYR A 123 11.00 -19.76 19.84
C TYR A 123 10.67 -19.55 18.35
N GLU A 124 10.84 -20.60 17.57
CA GLU A 124 10.37 -20.67 16.19
C GLU A 124 8.91 -21.13 16.20
N PHE A 125 8.00 -20.29 15.70
CA PHE A 125 6.59 -20.65 15.51
C PHE A 125 6.49 -21.85 14.57
N SER A 126 5.64 -22.82 14.91
CA SER A 126 5.28 -23.88 13.96
C SER A 126 4.40 -23.32 12.84
N ALA A 127 4.47 -23.91 11.64
CA ALA A 127 3.60 -23.52 10.53
C ALA A 127 2.10 -23.65 10.90
N GLU A 128 1.75 -24.66 11.71
CA GLU A 128 0.38 -24.89 12.19
C GLU A 128 -0.10 -23.85 13.23
N GLU A 129 0.79 -23.14 13.91
CA GLU A 129 0.45 -22.00 14.78
C GLU A 129 0.34 -20.68 13.99
N ALA A 130 1.12 -20.52 12.91
CA ALA A 130 1.09 -19.32 12.09
C ALA A 130 -0.20 -19.17 11.25
N ASP A 131 -0.79 -20.30 10.84
CA ASP A 131 -2.04 -20.35 10.04
C ASP A 131 -3.33 -20.31 10.90
N VAL A 132 -3.23 -20.09 12.22
CA VAL A 132 -4.37 -20.20 13.15
C VAL A 132 -4.58 -18.94 13.99
N ASP A 133 -5.67 -18.25 13.67
CA ASP A 133 -6.17 -17.12 14.46
C ASP A 133 -6.67 -17.54 15.85
N THR A 134 -6.59 -16.61 16.81
CA THR A 134 -7.01 -16.88 18.19
C THR A 134 -8.01 -15.87 18.74
N TYR A 135 -8.82 -16.31 19.71
CA TYR A 135 -9.76 -15.49 20.48
C TYR A 135 -9.58 -15.72 22.00
N ASP A 136 -10.07 -14.82 22.85
CA ASP A 136 -9.73 -14.82 24.30
C ASP A 136 -10.38 -15.96 25.13
N GLY A 137 -11.28 -16.75 24.52
CA GLY A 137 -12.02 -17.84 25.16
C GLY A 137 -13.48 -17.50 25.52
N GLU A 138 -13.84 -16.22 25.66
CA GLU A 138 -15.16 -15.74 26.09
C GLU A 138 -15.82 -14.78 25.09
N THR A 139 -15.02 -13.98 24.37
CA THR A 139 -15.42 -12.98 23.39
C THR A 139 -14.63 -13.13 22.10
N VAL A 140 -15.33 -13.09 20.97
CA VAL A 140 -14.75 -12.98 19.63
C VAL A 140 -14.81 -11.51 19.21
N VAL A 141 -13.65 -10.88 19.07
CA VAL A 141 -13.51 -9.51 18.53
C VAL A 141 -13.24 -9.61 17.04
N LEU A 142 -14.14 -9.09 16.21
CA LEU A 142 -14.04 -9.20 14.74
C LEU A 142 -13.32 -8.02 14.09
N ASP A 143 -13.17 -6.89 14.79
CA ASP A 143 -12.56 -5.66 14.26
C ASP A 143 -11.22 -5.86 13.52
N PRO A 144 -10.19 -6.55 14.08
CA PRO A 144 -8.91 -6.71 13.39
C PRO A 144 -9.03 -7.54 12.12
N PHE A 145 -9.85 -8.59 12.12
CA PHE A 145 -10.02 -9.47 10.96
C PHE A 145 -10.86 -8.81 9.85
N ILE A 146 -11.85 -7.99 10.20
CA ILE A 146 -12.62 -7.19 9.23
C ILE A 146 -11.71 -6.17 8.56
N ARG A 147 -10.88 -5.47 9.35
CA ARG A 147 -9.82 -4.57 8.85
C ARG A 147 -8.90 -5.30 7.88
N GLU A 148 -8.37 -6.45 8.28
CA GLU A 148 -7.41 -7.21 7.47
C GLU A 148 -8.03 -7.65 6.14
N ALA A 149 -9.24 -8.19 6.14
CA ALA A 149 -9.96 -8.55 4.92
C ALA A 149 -10.15 -7.35 3.98
N ILE A 150 -10.44 -6.15 4.51
CA ILE A 150 -10.54 -4.92 3.70
C ILE A 150 -9.17 -4.53 3.11
N LEU A 151 -8.09 -4.68 3.88
CA LEU A 151 -6.73 -4.34 3.43
C LEU A 151 -6.18 -5.32 2.38
N LEU A 152 -6.51 -6.61 2.49
CA LEU A 152 -6.07 -7.65 1.54
C LEU A 152 -6.73 -7.50 0.16
N GLU A 153 -7.98 -7.05 0.10
CA GLU A 153 -8.70 -6.76 -1.15
C GLU A 153 -8.39 -5.37 -1.73
N MET A 154 -7.52 -4.58 -1.06
CA MET A 154 -7.16 -3.26 -1.55
C MET A 154 -6.22 -3.36 -2.77
N PRO A 155 -6.52 -2.68 -3.89
CA PRO A 155 -5.66 -2.68 -5.06
C PRO A 155 -4.32 -1.98 -4.76
N ASN A 156 -3.22 -2.60 -5.18
CA ASN A 156 -1.86 -2.09 -4.99
C ASN A 156 -1.58 -0.71 -5.64
N PHE A 157 -2.46 -0.23 -6.54
CA PHE A 157 -2.31 1.07 -7.19
C PHE A 157 -3.68 1.77 -7.35
N PRO A 158 -4.24 2.37 -6.27
CA PRO A 158 -5.54 3.02 -6.33
C PRO A 158 -5.46 4.31 -7.17
N LEU A 159 -6.46 4.51 -8.04
CA LEU A 159 -6.57 5.66 -8.93
C LEU A 159 -7.93 6.34 -8.77
N CYS A 160 -7.93 7.68 -8.77
CA CYS A 160 -9.19 8.45 -8.79
C CYS A 160 -9.91 8.39 -10.16
N SER A 161 -9.19 8.02 -11.22
CA SER A 161 -9.71 7.69 -12.55
C SER A 161 -8.63 7.04 -13.41
N GLU A 162 -9.03 6.22 -14.39
CA GLU A 162 -8.13 5.65 -15.42
C GLU A 162 -7.32 6.70 -16.18
N ALA A 163 -7.92 7.88 -16.41
CA ALA A 163 -7.33 8.99 -17.14
C ALA A 163 -6.58 10.00 -16.25
N CYS A 164 -6.31 9.66 -14.98
CA CYS A 164 -5.68 10.58 -14.03
C CYS A 164 -4.37 11.18 -14.59
N PRO A 165 -4.21 12.51 -14.70
CA PRO A 165 -3.00 13.13 -15.26
C PRO A 165 -1.81 13.05 -14.30
N GLY A 166 -2.06 12.90 -13.00
CA GLY A 166 -1.03 12.81 -11.95
C GLY A 166 -0.70 14.15 -11.31
N ILE A 167 0.33 14.14 -10.46
CA ILE A 167 0.83 15.35 -9.81
C ILE A 167 1.47 16.29 -10.84
N GLY A 168 0.89 17.48 -10.99
CA GLY A 168 1.40 18.53 -11.87
C GLY A 168 2.59 19.29 -11.27
N PRO A 169 3.22 20.20 -12.05
CA PRO A 169 4.18 21.16 -11.49
C PRO A 169 3.51 22.00 -10.40
N ALA A 170 4.30 22.45 -9.41
CA ALA A 170 3.77 23.00 -8.15
C ALA A 170 2.90 24.28 -8.26
N ALA A 171 2.85 24.91 -9.44
CA ALA A 171 2.05 26.09 -9.75
C ALA A 171 0.64 25.72 -10.28
N SER A 172 -0.14 25.03 -9.45
CA SER A 172 -1.60 24.88 -9.58
C SER A 172 -2.13 24.25 -8.28
N ARG A 173 -1.87 24.93 -7.14
CA ARG A 173 -2.09 24.40 -5.78
C ARG A 173 -3.24 25.08 -5.03
N GLU A 174 -4.16 25.60 -5.82
CA GLU A 174 -5.56 25.93 -5.53
C GLU A 174 -6.27 24.98 -6.52
N ASP A 175 -6.86 23.85 -6.12
CA ASP A 175 -7.91 23.70 -5.13
C ASP A 175 -7.69 22.54 -4.15
N ARG A 176 -8.06 22.75 -2.89
CA ARG A 176 -8.03 21.73 -1.85
C ARG A 176 -9.42 21.23 -1.46
N GLU A 177 -10.30 21.04 -2.45
CA GLU A 177 -11.56 20.29 -2.34
C GLU A 177 -12.10 19.94 -3.74
N GLY A 178 -12.11 18.66 -4.12
CA GLY A 178 -12.91 18.17 -5.26
C GLY A 178 -12.59 18.70 -6.67
N GLY A 179 -11.39 19.23 -6.94
CA GLY A 179 -11.02 19.74 -8.27
C GLY A 179 -10.64 18.64 -9.26
N SER A 180 -11.44 18.43 -10.31
CA SER A 180 -11.00 17.70 -11.50
C SER A 180 -9.92 18.53 -12.20
N SER A 181 -8.79 17.90 -12.55
CA SER A 181 -7.76 18.53 -13.37
C SER A 181 -8.27 18.68 -14.81
N THR A 182 -9.07 19.73 -15.05
CA THR A 182 -9.40 20.17 -16.40
C THR A 182 -8.13 20.66 -17.07
N LEU A 183 -7.62 19.85 -18.00
CA LEU A 183 -6.54 20.24 -18.90
C LEU A 183 -6.98 21.49 -19.68
N ALA A 184 -6.46 22.66 -19.30
CA ALA A 184 -6.64 23.89 -20.04
C ALA A 184 -5.89 23.78 -21.39
N GLY A 185 -6.59 23.32 -22.42
CA GLY A 185 -6.14 23.43 -23.80
C GLY A 185 -6.42 24.85 -24.32
N GLY A 186 -5.39 25.69 -24.39
CA GLY A 186 -5.49 27.05 -24.91
C GLY A 186 -4.13 27.76 -24.84
N ALA A 187 -3.71 28.41 -25.93
CA ALA A 187 -2.39 29.00 -26.04
C ALA A 187 -2.34 30.46 -25.55
N ALA A 188 -1.18 30.85 -24.98
CA ALA A 188 -0.61 32.22 -24.90
C ALA A 188 -1.44 33.29 -24.13
N GLU A 189 -0.92 34.29 -23.41
CA GLU A 189 0.44 34.72 -22.98
C GLU A 189 0.40 34.90 -21.43
N GLU A 190 1.42 35.25 -20.64
CA GLU A 190 2.78 35.78 -20.84
C GLU A 190 3.84 34.97 -20.02
N ASP A 191 5.01 35.54 -19.74
CA ASP A 191 6.06 35.01 -18.85
C ASP A 191 5.82 35.39 -17.38
N GLU A 192 5.42 34.44 -16.53
CA GLU A 192 5.82 34.48 -15.11
C GLU A 192 6.44 33.13 -14.73
N ALA A 193 7.77 33.09 -14.67
CA ALA A 193 8.50 31.87 -14.37
C ALA A 193 8.15 31.40 -12.96
N PRO A 194 7.52 30.22 -12.77
CA PRO A 194 7.22 29.71 -11.44
C PRO A 194 8.54 29.57 -10.70
N GLY A 195 8.68 30.30 -9.58
CA GLY A 195 9.96 30.48 -8.89
C GLY A 195 10.69 29.16 -8.71
N LEU A 196 11.85 29.03 -9.38
CA LEU A 196 12.58 27.76 -9.42
C LEU A 196 12.80 27.23 -8.00
N ASP A 197 12.52 25.94 -7.79
CA ASP A 197 12.84 25.23 -6.54
C ASP A 197 14.30 25.60 -6.17
N PRO A 198 14.56 26.13 -4.96
CA PRO A 198 15.90 26.57 -4.55
C PRO A 198 16.94 25.45 -4.63
N ARG A 199 16.54 24.17 -4.63
CA ARG A 199 17.42 23.02 -4.88
C ARG A 199 17.77 22.81 -6.35
N LEU A 200 16.92 23.28 -7.27
CA LEU A 200 17.12 23.23 -8.73
C LEU A 200 17.80 24.50 -9.26
N ALA A 201 17.88 25.58 -8.47
CA ALA A 201 18.61 26.80 -8.82
C ALA A 201 20.05 26.57 -9.34
N PRO A 202 20.86 25.62 -8.81
CA PRO A 202 22.20 25.34 -9.37
C PRO A 202 22.20 24.79 -10.80
N LEU A 203 21.08 24.27 -11.30
CA LEU A 203 20.96 23.72 -12.65
C LEU A 203 20.79 24.80 -13.73
N SER A 204 20.37 26.03 -13.39
CA SER A 204 20.33 27.14 -14.36
C SER A 204 21.74 27.48 -14.87
N ALA A 205 22.70 27.59 -13.95
CA ALA A 205 24.12 27.76 -14.25
C ALA A 205 24.73 26.59 -15.04
N LEU A 206 24.09 25.41 -15.03
CA LEU A 206 24.52 24.23 -15.80
C LEU A 206 23.88 24.22 -17.20
N ARG A 207 22.62 24.68 -17.32
CA ARG A 207 21.94 24.98 -18.61
C ARG A 207 22.74 26.01 -19.42
N GLU A 208 23.22 27.08 -18.79
CA GLU A 208 24.05 28.11 -19.47
C GLU A 208 25.35 27.51 -20.03
N LYS A 209 26.05 26.70 -19.23
CA LYS A 209 27.28 26.00 -19.63
C LYS A 209 27.07 24.98 -20.75
N LEU A 210 25.90 24.32 -20.81
CA LEU A 210 25.55 23.39 -21.88
C LEU A 210 25.07 24.11 -23.16
N GLY A 211 24.45 25.29 -23.03
CA GLY A 211 24.10 26.15 -24.16
C GLY A 211 25.33 26.72 -24.87
N GLN A 212 26.40 27.01 -24.12
CA GLN A 212 27.70 27.40 -24.65
C GLN A 212 28.51 26.18 -25.10
N LYS A 213 28.03 25.50 -26.16
CA LYS A 213 28.73 24.40 -26.82
C LYS A 213 30.13 24.88 -27.29
N PRO A 214 31.25 24.40 -26.72
CA PRO A 214 32.57 24.85 -27.13
C PRO A 214 32.87 24.33 -28.54
N GLY A 215 33.12 25.25 -29.47
CA GLY A 215 33.50 24.92 -30.83
C GLY A 215 34.92 24.34 -30.88
N GLY A 216 35.00 23.04 -31.17
CA GLY A 216 36.14 22.39 -31.82
C GLY A 216 37.55 22.59 -31.23
N SER A 217 38.07 21.57 -30.55
CA SER A 217 39.15 20.77 -31.14
C SER A 217 39.40 19.49 -30.35
N ASP A 218 39.32 18.34 -31.02
CA ASP A 218 40.16 17.21 -30.63
C ASP A 218 40.50 16.37 -31.87
N ARG A 219 41.78 16.40 -32.26
CA ARG A 219 42.31 15.58 -33.35
C ARG A 219 42.63 14.21 -32.78
N ARG A 220 41.70 13.25 -32.85
CA ARG A 220 42.03 11.83 -32.64
C ARG A 220 41.98 11.05 -33.94
N ALA A 221 43.13 10.49 -34.32
CA ALA A 221 43.31 9.76 -35.56
C ALA A 221 42.40 8.51 -35.62
N GLN A 222 41.77 8.30 -36.77
CA GLN A 222 41.03 7.08 -37.08
C GLN A 222 42.01 6.01 -37.60
N PRO A 223 42.12 4.82 -36.98
CA PRO A 223 42.49 3.62 -37.71
C PRO A 223 41.27 3.15 -38.52
N ALA A 224 41.50 2.74 -39.78
CA ALA A 224 40.44 2.34 -40.68
C ALA A 224 39.73 1.05 -40.23
N SER A 225 38.40 1.03 -40.31
CA SER A 225 37.62 -0.20 -40.36
C SER A 225 36.69 -0.16 -41.58
N THR A 226 36.88 -1.13 -42.47
CA THR A 226 36.11 -1.28 -43.71
C THR A 226 34.74 -1.88 -43.41
N SER A 227 33.67 -1.24 -43.91
CA SER A 227 32.33 -1.83 -43.90
C SER A 227 32.15 -2.83 -45.05
N PRO A 228 31.57 -4.01 -44.83
CA PRO A 228 31.13 -4.89 -45.92
C PRO A 228 29.83 -4.35 -46.56
N ALA A 229 29.67 -4.63 -47.86
CA ALA A 229 28.63 -4.03 -48.71
C ALA A 229 27.24 -4.66 -48.55
N LYS A 230 26.21 -3.91 -48.98
CA LYS A 230 24.82 -4.36 -49.12
C LYS A 230 24.54 -4.96 -50.51
N ALA A 231 23.71 -6.00 -50.50
CA ALA A 231 22.72 -6.41 -51.53
C ALA A 231 23.20 -6.91 -52.92
N GLY A 232 22.59 -8.02 -53.38
CA GLY A 232 22.74 -8.50 -54.77
C GLY A 232 22.29 -9.94 -55.05
N THR A 233 21.00 -10.28 -54.91
CA THR A 233 20.39 -11.40 -55.66
C THR A 233 20.18 -10.95 -57.12
N PRO A 234 20.25 -11.82 -58.17
CA PRO A 234 19.26 -12.90 -58.35
C PRO A 234 19.62 -14.16 -59.21
N LYS A 235 18.70 -15.14 -59.19
CA LYS A 235 18.29 -16.09 -60.28
C LYS A 235 19.24 -17.21 -60.83
N LYS A 236 18.86 -18.45 -60.46
CA LYS A 236 18.26 -19.51 -61.34
C LYS A 236 19.12 -20.18 -62.46
N LYS A 237 19.49 -21.46 -62.26
CA LYS A 237 19.56 -22.62 -63.22
C LYS A 237 20.09 -23.88 -62.49
N THR A 238 19.28 -24.91 -62.22
CA THR A 238 19.05 -26.16 -63.00
C THR A 238 20.24 -27.13 -63.20
N LYS A 239 20.03 -28.40 -62.79
CA LYS A 239 20.33 -29.67 -63.51
C LYS A 239 21.67 -30.41 -63.28
N LYS A 240 21.55 -31.66 -62.76
CA LYS A 240 22.41 -32.87 -62.90
C LYS A 240 23.86 -32.80 -62.35
N GLU A 241 24.54 -33.89 -61.96
CA GLU A 241 24.18 -35.33 -61.83
C GLU A 241 24.40 -35.82 -60.39
#